data_AF-A0A1J5KTA2-F1
#
_entry.id   AF-A0A1J5KTA2-F1
#
_cell.length_a   1.000
_cell.length_b   1.000
_cell.length_c   1.000
_cell.angle_alpha   90.00
_cell.angle_beta   90.00
_cell.angle_gamma   90.00
#
_symmetry.space_group_name_H-M   'P 1'
#
loop_
_entity.id
_entity.type
_entity.pdbx_description
1 polymer ?
#
loop_
_entity_poly.entity_id
_entity_poly.type
_entity_poly.pdbx_seq_one_letter_code
_entity_poly.pdbx_strand_id
1 'polypeptide(L)'
;MCFSLRSHVLRDAKILARRLTEMSDLVFAADAEMIMAIAPETQVQMLESLARFEIEAFERARAVAAPRSPEAAALDLRREEALQTTLRQAMYLGDRDVARRPIHHVAAQLGLELEESDEDWTALAYEATKVLLDVSLERARRQQGIYDQPTLFFRRAVMDRSSRGIY
;
A
#
# COMPACT_ATOMS: atom_id res chain seq x y z
N MET A 1 11.47 48.48 29.21
CA MET A 1 12.57 48.08 30.10
C MET A 1 13.68 47.48 29.25
N CYS A 2 14.88 48.06 29.25
CA CYS A 2 16.05 47.52 28.57
C CYS A 2 16.67 46.43 29.46
N PHE A 3 16.82 45.21 28.93
CA PHE A 3 17.53 44.15 29.64
C PHE A 3 19.01 44.16 29.23
N SER A 4 19.88 44.28 30.24
CA SER A 4 21.34 44.38 30.10
C SER A 4 21.96 43.01 29.75
N LEU A 5 22.75 42.97 28.66
CA LEU A 5 23.51 41.80 28.21
C LEU A 5 24.93 41.75 28.82
N ARG A 6 25.04 41.62 30.15
CA ARG A 6 26.33 41.32 30.80
C ARG A 6 26.53 39.80 30.97
N SER A 7 27.13 39.20 29.94
CA SER A 7 28.16 38.14 29.99
C SER A 7 28.11 36.98 31.00
N HIS A 8 26.94 36.50 31.41
CA HIS A 8 26.74 35.10 31.87
C HIS A 8 25.73 34.32 31.00
N VAL A 9 25.23 34.95 29.95
CA VAL A 9 23.95 34.58 29.35
C VAL A 9 24.09 33.72 28.09
N LEU A 10 25.29 33.45 27.57
CA LEU A 10 25.42 32.59 26.37
C LEU A 10 25.20 31.11 26.69
N ARG A 11 25.74 30.62 27.81
CA ARG A 11 25.55 29.23 28.24
C ARG A 11 24.09 29.00 28.62
N ASP A 12 23.51 29.92 29.38
CA ASP A 12 22.12 29.83 29.83
C ASP A 12 21.14 30.05 28.68
N ALA A 13 21.40 30.99 27.74
CA ALA A 13 20.62 31.13 26.52
C ALA A 13 20.74 29.89 25.62
N LYS A 14 21.92 29.25 25.53
CA LYS A 14 22.09 28.01 24.79
C LYS A 14 21.30 26.86 25.43
N ILE A 15 21.30 26.76 26.76
CA ILE A 15 20.51 25.75 27.49
C ILE A 15 19.01 26.00 27.30
N LEU A 16 18.56 27.26 27.41
CA LEU A 16 17.17 27.64 27.17
C LEU A 16 16.75 27.39 25.72
N ALA A 17 17.57 27.78 24.74
CA ALA A 17 17.30 27.51 23.33
C ALA A 17 17.22 26.01 23.06
N ARG A 18 18.12 25.19 23.63
CA ARG A 18 18.07 23.74 23.47
C ARG A 18 16.81 23.13 24.09
N ARG A 19 16.41 23.59 25.28
CA ARG A 19 15.15 23.14 25.92
C ARG A 19 13.92 23.56 25.15
N LEU A 20 13.93 24.76 24.56
CA LEU A 20 12.85 25.21 23.68
C LEU A 20 12.80 24.38 22.40
N THR A 21 13.95 24.03 21.80
CA THR A 21 14.01 23.09 20.67
C THR A 21 13.52 21.70 21.08
N GLU A 22 13.99 21.14 22.19
CA GLU A 22 13.52 19.84 22.70
C GLU A 22 12.01 19.85 23.00
N MET A 23 11.48 20.94 23.58
CA MET A 23 10.05 21.10 23.81
C MET A 23 9.28 21.29 22.50
N SER A 24 9.81 22.06 21.55
CA SER A 24 9.21 22.19 20.22
C SER A 24 9.21 20.85 19.49
N ASP A 25 10.29 20.09 19.55
CA ASP A 25 10.39 18.75 18.95
C ASP A 25 9.40 17.78 19.62
N LEU A 26 9.22 17.85 20.95
CA LEU A 26 8.22 17.07 21.67
C LEU A 26 6.80 17.51 21.35
N VAL A 27 6.56 18.81 21.19
CA VAL A 27 5.25 19.33 20.75
C VAL A 27 5.02 18.94 19.30
N PHE A 28 6.00 19.01 18.40
CA PHE A 28 5.87 18.54 17.02
C PHE A 28 5.74 17.02 16.92
N ALA A 29 6.38 16.25 17.80
CA ALA A 29 6.21 14.80 17.85
C ALA A 29 4.84 14.44 18.43
N ALA A 30 4.38 15.14 19.48
CA ALA A 30 3.07 14.96 20.04
C ALA A 30 1.95 15.48 19.12
N ASP A 31 2.19 16.57 18.39
CA ASP A 31 1.28 17.14 17.40
C ASP A 31 1.30 16.31 16.13
N ALA A 32 2.44 15.75 15.72
CA ALA A 32 2.48 14.68 14.73
C ALA A 32 1.64 13.50 15.23
N GLU A 33 1.85 12.99 16.45
CA GLU A 33 1.09 11.87 17.04
C GLU A 33 -0.41 12.18 17.26
N MET A 34 -0.79 13.44 17.46
CA MET A 34 -2.16 13.90 17.75
C MET A 34 -2.89 14.43 16.50
N ILE A 35 -2.16 14.80 15.45
CA ILE A 35 -2.57 15.06 14.05
C ILE A 35 -2.17 13.83 13.19
N MET A 36 -2.42 12.60 13.66
CA MET A 36 -2.21 11.40 12.83
C MET A 36 -3.47 11.01 12.09
N ALA A 37 -3.56 11.49 10.86
CA ALA A 37 -4.13 10.71 9.78
C ALA A 37 -3.30 9.42 9.60
N ILE A 38 -4.01 8.30 9.54
CA ILE A 38 -3.55 6.94 9.18
C ILE A 38 -2.13 6.58 9.68
N ALA A 39 -2.04 5.97 10.87
CA ALA A 39 -0.78 5.44 11.39
C ALA A 39 -0.04 4.56 10.33
N PRO A 40 1.30 4.59 10.23
CA PRO A 40 2.07 3.86 9.22
C PRO A 40 1.74 2.37 9.11
N GLU A 41 1.48 1.71 10.24
CA GLU A 41 1.06 0.31 10.29
C GLU A 41 -0.31 0.10 9.65
N THR A 42 -1.22 1.06 9.83
CA THR A 42 -2.55 1.08 9.21
C THR A 42 -2.41 1.22 7.69
N GLN A 43 -1.52 2.11 7.22
CA GLN A 43 -1.23 2.25 5.79
C GLN A 43 -0.70 0.94 5.19
N VAL A 44 0.26 0.26 5.85
CA VAL A 44 0.77 -1.04 5.40
C VAL A 44 -0.36 -2.07 5.34
N GLN A 45 -1.15 -2.19 6.40
CA GLN A 45 -2.28 -3.13 6.46
C GLN A 45 -3.31 -2.86 5.36
N MET A 46 -3.59 -1.59 5.06
CA MET A 46 -4.49 -1.19 3.97
C MET A 46 -3.95 -1.62 2.61
N LEU A 47 -2.69 -1.34 2.32
CA LEU A 47 -2.07 -1.67 1.03
C LEU A 47 -1.94 -3.19 0.82
N GLU A 48 -1.58 -3.94 1.87
CA GLU A 48 -1.56 -5.41 1.82
C GLU A 48 -2.96 -5.99 1.62
N SER A 49 -3.96 -5.43 2.32
CA SER A 49 -5.34 -5.87 2.19
C SER A 49 -5.91 -5.55 0.81
N LEU A 50 -5.56 -4.40 0.24
CA LEU A 50 -5.89 -4.04 -1.14
C LEU A 50 -5.39 -5.10 -2.12
N ALA A 51 -4.09 -5.40 -2.07
CA ALA A 51 -3.48 -6.40 -2.94
C ALA A 51 -4.14 -7.77 -2.79
N ARG A 52 -4.33 -8.22 -1.55
CA ARG A 52 -4.94 -9.50 -1.22
C ARG A 52 -6.38 -9.59 -1.73
N PHE A 53 -7.23 -8.61 -1.43
CA PHE A 53 -8.63 -8.62 -1.84
C PHE A 53 -8.78 -8.62 -3.36
N GLU A 54 -8.00 -7.79 -4.05
CA GLU A 54 -8.05 -7.73 -5.51
C GLU A 54 -7.60 -9.07 -6.14
N ILE A 55 -6.51 -9.66 -5.67
CA ILE A 55 -6.03 -10.96 -6.18
C ILE A 55 -7.05 -12.07 -5.86
N GLU A 56 -7.54 -12.16 -4.63
CA GLU A 56 -8.51 -13.18 -4.23
C GLU A 56 -9.84 -13.06 -4.97
N ALA A 57 -10.35 -11.84 -5.17
CA ALA A 57 -11.56 -11.60 -5.94
C ALA A 57 -11.40 -12.07 -7.39
N PHE A 58 -10.26 -11.76 -8.01
CA PHE A 58 -9.94 -12.21 -9.37
C PHE A 58 -9.84 -13.73 -9.48
N GLU A 59 -9.10 -14.37 -8.56
CA GLU A 59 -8.96 -15.83 -8.52
C GLU A 59 -10.31 -16.51 -8.29
N ARG A 60 -11.13 -15.99 -7.38
CA ARG A 60 -12.47 -16.53 -7.09
C ARG A 60 -13.40 -16.40 -8.29
N ALA A 61 -13.41 -15.25 -8.95
CA ALA A 61 -14.21 -15.04 -10.16
C ALA A 61 -13.79 -16.02 -11.26
N ARG A 62 -12.48 -16.23 -11.45
CA ARG A 62 -11.96 -17.16 -12.45
C ARG A 62 -12.25 -18.63 -12.11
N ALA A 63 -12.22 -18.99 -10.82
CA ALA A 63 -12.45 -20.36 -10.36
C ALA A 63 -13.90 -20.85 -10.61
N VAL A 64 -14.88 -19.93 -10.60
CA VAL A 64 -16.31 -20.28 -10.80
C VAL A 64 -16.83 -19.94 -12.19
N ALA A 65 -16.03 -19.27 -13.02
CA ALA A 65 -16.41 -18.92 -14.39
C ALA A 65 -16.51 -20.16 -15.29
N ALA A 66 -17.45 -20.12 -16.24
CA ALA A 66 -17.51 -21.11 -17.31
C ALA A 66 -16.24 -21.06 -18.19
N PRO A 67 -15.90 -22.15 -18.89
CA PRO A 67 -14.82 -22.13 -19.87
C PRO A 67 -15.02 -20.99 -20.88
N ARG A 68 -13.94 -20.25 -21.14
CA ARG A 68 -13.93 -19.11 -22.06
C ARG A 68 -13.35 -19.49 -23.42
N SER A 69 -13.78 -18.79 -24.46
CA SER A 69 -13.16 -18.94 -25.79
C SER A 69 -11.77 -18.29 -25.83
N PRO A 70 -10.91 -18.64 -26.81
CA PRO A 70 -9.63 -17.97 -27.02
C PRO A 70 -9.76 -16.44 -27.22
N GLU A 71 -10.82 -15.98 -27.88
CA GLU A 71 -11.06 -14.56 -28.14
C GLU A 71 -11.45 -13.81 -26.86
N ALA A 72 -12.35 -14.40 -26.06
CA ALA A 72 -12.66 -13.89 -24.72
C ALA A 72 -11.39 -13.85 -23.86
N ALA A 73 -10.52 -14.86 -24.05
CA ALA A 73 -9.27 -14.94 -23.33
C ALA A 73 -8.30 -13.81 -23.63
N ALA A 74 -8.12 -13.51 -24.91
CA ALA A 74 -7.30 -12.40 -25.39
C ALA A 74 -7.93 -11.03 -25.05
N LEU A 75 -9.25 -10.92 -25.01
CA LEU A 75 -9.93 -9.68 -24.61
C LEU A 75 -9.65 -9.34 -23.15
N ASP A 76 -9.74 -10.31 -22.24
CA ASP A 76 -9.45 -10.07 -20.82
C ASP A 76 -7.99 -9.67 -20.60
N LEU A 77 -7.05 -10.26 -21.34
CA LEU A 77 -5.66 -9.85 -21.28
C LEU A 77 -5.45 -8.39 -21.75
N ARG A 78 -6.10 -8.01 -22.87
CA ARG A 78 -6.06 -6.62 -23.36
C ARG A 78 -6.69 -5.62 -22.38
N ARG A 79 -7.70 -6.04 -21.61
CA ARG A 79 -8.28 -5.21 -20.54
C ARG A 79 -7.27 -4.94 -19.43
N GLU A 80 -6.52 -5.96 -19.01
CA GLU A 80 -5.44 -5.78 -18.04
C GLU A 80 -4.33 -4.87 -18.59
N GLU A 81 -3.91 -5.05 -19.85
CA GLU A 81 -2.92 -4.17 -20.49
C GLU A 81 -3.37 -2.70 -20.54
N ALA A 82 -4.65 -2.47 -20.87
CA ALA A 82 -5.25 -1.14 -20.84
C ALA A 82 -5.26 -0.55 -19.42
N LEU A 83 -5.65 -1.33 -18.42
CA LEU A 83 -5.61 -0.92 -17.00
C LEU A 83 -4.19 -0.53 -16.58
N GLN A 84 -3.18 -1.35 -16.90
CA GLN A 84 -1.78 -1.03 -16.60
C GLN A 84 -1.34 0.28 -17.26
N THR A 85 -1.77 0.52 -18.49
CA THR A 85 -1.47 1.77 -19.21
C THR A 85 -2.08 2.96 -18.49
N THR A 86 -3.34 2.86 -18.10
CA THR A 86 -4.03 3.91 -17.31
C THR A 86 -3.34 4.16 -15.98
N LEU A 87 -2.93 3.12 -15.24
CA LEU A 87 -2.26 3.26 -13.94
C LEU A 87 -0.88 3.90 -14.09
N ARG A 88 -0.09 3.50 -15.11
CA ARG A 88 1.20 4.16 -15.42
C ARG A 88 1.02 5.63 -15.78
N GLN A 89 -0.01 5.95 -16.58
CA GLN A 89 -0.33 7.33 -16.91
C GLN A 89 -0.74 8.12 -15.67
N ALA A 90 -1.56 7.54 -14.79
CA ALA A 90 -1.96 8.19 -13.55
C ALA A 90 -0.75 8.49 -12.66
N MET A 91 0.18 7.54 -12.51
CA MET A 91 1.45 7.79 -11.82
C MET A 91 2.27 8.91 -12.47
N TYR A 92 2.38 8.92 -13.80
CA TYR A 92 3.12 9.93 -14.55
C TYR A 92 2.53 11.34 -14.38
N LEU A 93 1.20 11.45 -14.37
CA LEU A 93 0.48 12.72 -14.21
C LEU A 93 0.23 13.11 -12.76
N GLY A 94 0.62 12.26 -11.79
CA GLY A 94 0.28 12.46 -10.38
C GLY A 94 -1.21 12.34 -10.07
N ASP A 95 -2.00 11.72 -10.96
CA ASP A 95 -3.43 11.47 -10.73
C ASP A 95 -3.62 10.43 -9.62
N ARG A 96 -4.23 10.88 -8.52
CA ARG A 96 -4.51 10.07 -7.32
C ARG A 96 -5.92 9.49 -7.33
N ASP A 97 -6.78 9.97 -8.21
CA ASP A 97 -8.21 9.64 -8.19
C ASP A 97 -8.46 8.17 -8.55
N VAL A 98 -7.58 7.59 -9.37
CA VAL A 98 -7.62 6.18 -9.76
C VAL A 98 -7.58 5.19 -8.58
N ALA A 99 -6.97 5.58 -7.46
CA ALA A 99 -6.86 4.76 -6.26
C ALA A 99 -7.94 5.07 -5.22
N ARG A 100 -8.69 6.16 -5.37
CA ARG A 100 -9.68 6.63 -4.38
C ARG A 100 -10.67 5.53 -4.01
N ARG A 101 -11.37 5.00 -5.00
CA ARG A 101 -12.43 4.00 -4.77
C ARG A 101 -11.88 2.68 -4.20
N PRO A 102 -10.77 2.10 -4.71
CA PRO A 102 -10.15 0.92 -4.10
C PRO A 102 -9.75 1.13 -2.63
N ILE A 103 -9.16 2.28 -2.29
CA ILE A 103 -8.77 2.59 -0.91
C ILE A 103 -9.98 2.68 0.01
N HIS A 104 -11.03 3.42 -0.38
CA HIS A 104 -12.26 3.53 0.40
C HIS A 104 -12.94 2.18 0.61
N HIS A 105 -12.92 1.32 -0.40
CA HIS A 105 -13.46 -0.03 -0.26
C HIS A 105 -12.71 -0.82 0.83
N VAL A 106 -11.38 -0.74 0.85
CA VAL A 106 -10.56 -1.42 1.87
C VAL A 106 -10.77 -0.81 3.25
N ALA A 107 -10.80 0.51 3.38
CA ALA A 107 -11.07 1.18 4.65
C ALA A 107 -12.41 0.76 5.24
N ALA A 108 -13.46 0.70 4.42
CA ALA A 108 -14.77 0.22 4.85
C ALA A 108 -14.73 -1.24 5.35
N GLN A 109 -13.95 -2.12 4.71
CA GLN A 109 -13.77 -3.50 5.17
C GLN A 109 -12.98 -3.60 6.48
N LEU A 110 -12.07 -2.66 6.74
CA LEU A 110 -11.27 -2.59 7.96
C LEU A 110 -11.95 -1.79 9.09
N GLY A 111 -13.12 -1.19 8.84
CA GLY A 111 -13.82 -0.34 9.79
C GLY A 111 -13.11 1.00 10.06
N LEU A 112 -12.38 1.51 9.06
CA LEU A 112 -11.64 2.76 9.12
C LEU A 112 -12.42 3.88 8.42
N GLU A 113 -12.37 5.07 9.01
CA GLU A 113 -12.81 6.31 8.35
C GLU A 113 -11.57 7.03 7.81
N LEU A 114 -11.64 7.48 6.56
CA LEU A 114 -10.55 8.18 5.90
C LEU A 114 -10.93 9.64 5.66
N GLU A 115 -10.01 10.53 6.01
CA GLU A 115 -10.12 11.95 5.71
C GLU A 115 -9.25 12.29 4.49
N GLU A 116 -9.89 12.62 3.36
CA GLU A 116 -9.18 12.87 2.09
C GLU A 116 -8.48 14.24 2.02
N SER A 117 -8.81 15.16 2.94
CA SER A 117 -8.15 16.46 3.02
C SER A 117 -6.74 16.41 3.59
N ASP A 118 -6.29 15.24 4.03
CA ASP A 118 -4.97 15.04 4.61
C ASP A 118 -3.86 14.87 3.55
N GLU A 119 -2.65 15.31 3.86
CA GLU A 119 -1.46 15.04 3.05
C GLU A 119 -1.16 13.53 3.00
N ASP A 120 -1.44 12.80 4.09
CA ASP A 120 -1.26 11.35 4.19
C ASP A 120 -2.18 10.57 3.23
N TRP A 121 -3.36 11.11 2.92
CA TRP A 121 -4.22 10.56 1.86
C TRP A 121 -3.53 10.59 0.50
N THR A 122 -2.79 11.67 0.20
CA THR A 122 -2.09 11.80 -1.09
C THR A 122 -0.97 10.77 -1.22
N ALA A 123 -0.22 10.53 -0.13
CA ALA A 123 0.83 9.51 -0.09
C ALA A 123 0.25 8.09 -0.18
N LEU A 124 -0.82 7.81 0.57
CA LEU A 124 -1.53 6.53 0.51
C LEU A 124 -2.08 6.25 -0.90
N ALA A 125 -2.71 7.24 -1.53
CA ALA A 125 -3.24 7.12 -2.88
C ALA A 125 -2.15 6.83 -3.92
N TYR A 126 -0.97 7.43 -3.78
CA TYR A 126 0.16 7.12 -4.65
C TYR A 126 0.63 5.68 -4.51
N GLU A 127 0.85 5.22 -3.28
CA GLU A 127 1.30 3.86 -3.01
C GLU A 127 0.24 2.83 -3.42
N ALA A 128 -1.04 3.13 -3.23
CA ALA A 128 -2.12 2.28 -3.72
C ALA A 128 -2.13 2.17 -5.24
N THR A 129 -1.85 3.24 -5.99
CA THR A 129 -1.72 3.17 -7.47
C THR A 129 -0.60 2.22 -7.88
N LYS A 130 0.53 2.20 -7.17
CA LYS A 130 1.63 1.24 -7.40
C LYS A 130 1.17 -0.20 -7.13
N VAL A 131 0.49 -0.42 -6.01
CA VAL A 131 -0.07 -1.74 -5.66
C VAL A 131 -1.08 -2.22 -6.72
N LEU A 132 -1.97 -1.35 -7.19
CA LEU A 132 -2.94 -1.68 -8.23
C LEU A 132 -2.25 -2.07 -9.55
N LEU A 133 -1.13 -1.44 -9.89
CA LEU A 133 -0.34 -1.79 -11.06
C LEU A 133 0.28 -3.18 -10.90
N ASP A 134 0.87 -3.47 -9.74
CA ASP A 134 1.43 -4.79 -9.43
C ASP A 134 0.35 -5.88 -9.45
N VAL A 135 -0.84 -5.59 -8.92
CA VAL A 135 -2.00 -6.49 -8.98
C VAL A 135 -2.41 -6.76 -10.42
N SER A 136 -2.51 -5.74 -11.28
CA SER A 136 -2.89 -5.94 -12.69
C SER A 136 -1.84 -6.76 -13.47
N LEU A 137 -0.55 -6.56 -13.19
CA LEU A 137 0.53 -7.39 -13.73
C LEU A 137 0.41 -8.85 -13.25
N GLU A 138 0.11 -9.06 -11.97
CA GLU A 138 -0.11 -10.39 -11.40
C GLU A 138 -1.32 -11.08 -12.03
N ARG A 139 -2.43 -10.36 -12.20
CA ARG A 139 -3.64 -10.87 -12.88
C ARG A 139 -3.33 -11.30 -14.29
N ALA A 140 -2.62 -10.47 -15.07
CA ALA A 140 -2.21 -10.79 -16.44
C ALA A 140 -1.32 -12.05 -16.51
N ARG A 141 -0.37 -12.23 -15.58
CA ARG A 141 0.45 -13.45 -15.49
C ARG A 141 -0.40 -14.69 -15.19
N ARG A 142 -1.24 -14.62 -14.15
CA ARG A 142 -2.09 -15.75 -13.74
C ARG A 142 -3.17 -16.11 -14.76
N GLN A 143 -3.67 -15.12 -15.50
CA GLN A 143 -4.58 -15.31 -16.64
C GLN A 143 -3.98 -16.25 -17.70
N GLN A 144 -2.66 -16.23 -17.84
CA GLN A 144 -1.88 -17.06 -18.77
C GLN A 144 -1.36 -18.36 -18.12
N GLY A 145 -1.72 -18.62 -16.86
CA GLY A 145 -1.24 -19.79 -16.12
C GLY A 145 0.20 -19.67 -15.62
N ILE A 146 0.77 -18.46 -15.61
CA ILE A 146 2.12 -18.21 -15.11
C ILE A 146 2.04 -17.87 -13.63
N TYR A 147 2.74 -18.64 -12.81
CA TYR A 147 2.82 -18.47 -11.35
C TYR A 147 4.27 -18.50 -10.89
N ASP A 148 4.66 -17.56 -10.04
CA ASP A 148 6.02 -17.46 -9.52
C ASP A 148 6.35 -18.59 -8.51
N GLN A 149 5.33 -19.21 -7.91
CA GLN A 149 5.47 -20.27 -6.92
C GLN A 149 4.65 -21.49 -7.34
N PRO A 150 5.16 -22.73 -7.15
CA PRO A 150 4.36 -23.91 -7.31
C PRO A 150 3.18 -23.93 -6.34
N THR A 151 2.07 -24.55 -6.75
CA THR A 151 0.87 -24.65 -5.91
C THR A 151 1.19 -25.33 -4.59
N LEU A 152 0.47 -24.96 -3.52
CA LEU A 152 0.64 -25.57 -2.21
C LEU A 152 0.49 -27.09 -2.25
N PHE A 153 -0.47 -27.58 -3.06
CA PHE A 153 -0.73 -29.01 -3.24
C PHE A 153 0.45 -29.72 -3.91
N PHE A 154 1.03 -29.12 -4.95
CA PHE A 154 2.21 -29.66 -5.61
C PHE A 154 3.41 -29.72 -4.66
N ARG A 155 3.69 -28.62 -3.94
CA ARG A 155 4.79 -28.57 -2.95
C ARG A 155 4.65 -29.66 -1.89
N ARG A 156 3.45 -29.84 -1.34
CA ARG A 156 3.16 -30.90 -0.36
C ARG A 156 3.38 -32.31 -0.94
N ALA A 157 2.92 -32.57 -2.15
CA ALA A 157 3.08 -33.88 -2.80
C ALA A 157 4.55 -34.23 -3.06
N VAL A 158 5.37 -33.24 -3.43
CA VAL A 158 6.82 -33.44 -3.64
C VAL A 158 7.55 -33.68 -2.30
N MET A 159 7.23 -32.90 -1.25
CA MET A 159 7.85 -33.05 0.08
C MET A 159 7.51 -34.40 0.76
N ASP A 160 6.27 -34.90 0.61
CA ASP A 160 5.87 -36.22 1.14
C ASP A 160 6.62 -37.37 0.45
N ARG A 161 6.94 -37.24 -0.85
CA ARG A 161 7.77 -38.22 -1.57
C ARG A 161 9.23 -38.22 -1.10
N SER A 162 9.80 -37.04 -0.85
CA SER A 162 11.16 -36.93 -0.27
C SER A 162 11.25 -37.54 1.13
N SER A 163 10.15 -37.54 1.89
CA SER A 163 10.09 -38.13 3.23
C SER A 163 9.88 -39.65 3.23
N ARG A 164 9.41 -40.23 2.11
CA ARG A 164 9.19 -41.68 1.93
C ARG A 164 10.34 -42.39 1.20
N GLY A 165 11.38 -41.67 0.80
CA GLY A 165 12.55 -42.19 0.09
C GLY A 165 13.78 -42.37 1.00
N ILE A 166 13.65 -43.15 2.07
CA ILE A 166 14.80 -43.76 2.78
C ILE A 166 14.36 -45.16 3.21
N TYR A 167 14.57 -46.17 2.36
CA TYR A 167 14.86 -47.57 2.70
C TYR A 167 15.45 -48.25 1.46
#